data_AF-A0A539DRC0-F1
#
_entry.id   AF-A0A539DRC0-F1
#
_cell.length_a   1.000
_cell.length_b   1.000
_cell.length_c   1.000
_cell.angle_alpha   90.00
_cell.angle_beta   90.00
_cell.angle_gamma   90.00
#
_symmetry.space_group_name_H-M   'P 1'
#
loop_
_entity.id
_entity.type
_entity.pdbx_description
1 polymer ?
#
loop_
_entity_poly.entity_id
_entity_poly.type
_entity_poly.pdbx_seq_one_letter_code
_entity_poly.pdbx_strand_id
1 'polypeptide(L)' 'RYLRNPETPSAQTTIELNTQVTPTVPQVVWYLNNHPYQTVDYPYTTRLALTPGVHTIYAQVPFTEERSEVVRIEVE' A
#
# COMPACT_ATOMS: atom_id res chain seq x y z
N ARG A 1 14.54 13.16 -22.91
CA ARG A 1 14.59 12.27 -24.09
C ARG A 1 14.88 10.87 -23.54
N TYR A 2 13.90 9.97 -23.47
CA TYR A 2 14.08 8.61 -22.95
C TYR A 2 13.57 7.59 -23.97
N LEU A 3 14.43 6.61 -24.25
CA LEU A 3 14.21 5.49 -25.15
C LEU A 3 13.15 4.55 -24.54
N ARG A 4 12.06 4.31 -25.26
CA ARG A 4 11.12 3.21 -24.96
C ARG A 4 11.74 1.92 -25.47
N ASN A 5 11.95 0.96 -24.57
CA ASN A 5 12.19 -0.43 -24.93
C ASN A 5 10.85 -1.17 -24.83
N PRO A 6 10.29 -1.73 -25.93
CA PRO A 6 8.89 -2.15 -25.99
C PRO A 6 8.61 -3.62 -25.61
N GLU A 7 9.44 -4.28 -24.79
CA GLU A 7 9.30 -5.73 -24.54
C GLU A 7 9.62 -6.17 -23.10
N THR A 8 9.15 -5.44 -22.09
CA THR A 8 9.05 -6.03 -20.74
C THR A 8 7.58 -6.41 -20.54
N PRO A 9 7.23 -7.70 -20.28
CA PRO A 9 5.90 -8.01 -19.78
C PRO A 9 5.64 -7.09 -18.60
N SER A 10 4.43 -6.55 -18.44
CA SER A 10 4.03 -5.80 -17.26
C SER A 10 4.17 -6.72 -16.03
N ALA A 11 5.39 -6.87 -15.53
CA ALA A 11 5.69 -7.70 -14.40
C ALA A 11 4.93 -7.06 -13.26
N GLN A 12 4.05 -7.83 -12.64
CA GLN A 12 3.35 -7.42 -11.44
C GLN A 12 4.40 -7.23 -10.35
N THR A 13 5.00 -6.04 -10.27
CA THR A 13 5.93 -5.69 -9.21
C THR A 13 5.13 -5.71 -7.92
N THR A 14 5.51 -6.58 -7.00
CA THR A 14 4.88 -6.67 -5.69
C THR A 14 5.75 -5.94 -4.69
N ILE A 15 5.17 -5.03 -3.92
CA ILE A 15 5.86 -4.37 -2.80
C ILE A 15 5.32 -4.87 -1.47
N GLU A 16 6.16 -4.88 -0.44
CA GLU A 16 5.74 -5.13 0.92
C GLU A 16 5.36 -3.81 1.60
N LEU A 17 4.22 -3.81 2.28
CA LEU A 17 3.75 -2.73 3.13
C LEU A 17 3.90 -3.16 4.58
N ASN A 18 4.48 -2.30 5.42
CA ASN A 18 4.59 -2.51 6.86
C ASN A 18 4.31 -1.18 7.59
N THR A 19 3.80 -1.28 8.82
CA THR A 19 3.58 -0.12 9.68
C THR A 19 3.83 -0.49 11.14
N GLN A 20 4.13 0.51 11.96
CA GLN A 20 4.24 0.39 13.41
C GLN A 20 3.17 1.22 14.09
N VAL A 21 2.47 0.64 15.06
CA VAL A 21 1.41 1.31 15.83
C VAL A 21 1.74 1.25 17.32
N THR A 22 1.62 2.38 18.01
CA THR A 22 1.87 2.48 19.46
C THR A 22 0.73 3.24 20.14
N PRO A 23 0.04 2.67 21.15
CA PRO A 23 0.18 1.29 21.62
C PRO A 23 -0.24 0.26 20.54
N THR A 24 0.26 -0.97 20.65
CA THR A 24 -0.10 -2.07 19.73
C THR A 24 -1.62 -2.29 19.74
N VAL A 25 -2.21 -2.43 18.56
CA VAL A 25 -3.65 -2.73 18.37
C VAL A 25 -3.84 -4.14 17.79
N PRO A 26 -5.03 -4.76 17.87
CA PRO A 26 -5.21 -6.08 17.27
C PRO A 26 -4.97 -6.08 15.76
N GLN A 27 -5.48 -5.06 15.06
CA GLN A 27 -5.56 -5.01 13.61
C GLN A 27 -5.34 -3.60 13.05
N VAL A 28 -4.86 -3.54 11.82
CA VAL A 28 -4.91 -2.34 10.97
C VAL A 28 -5.56 -2.67 9.64
N VAL A 29 -6.16 -1.67 9.00
CA VAL A 29 -6.66 -1.76 7.63
C VAL A 29 -5.73 -0.95 6.74
N TRP A 30 -5.13 -1.60 5.75
CA TRP A 30 -4.46 -0.92 4.64
C TRP A 30 -5.51 -0.40 3.66
N TYR A 31 -5.36 0.84 3.24
CA TYR A 31 -6.18 1.48 2.22
C TYR A 31 -5.34 1.72 0.97
N LEU A 32 -5.94 1.47 -0.19
CA LEU A 32 -5.40 1.77 -1.51
C LEU A 32 -6.41 2.68 -2.22
N ASN A 33 -5.99 3.89 -2.61
CA ASN A 33 -6.86 4.85 -3.29
C ASN A 33 -8.17 5.13 -2.53
N ASN A 34 -8.07 5.28 -1.20
CA ASN A 34 -9.19 5.46 -0.27
C ASN A 34 -10.18 4.28 -0.19
N HIS A 35 -9.85 3.13 -0.79
CA HIS A 35 -10.62 1.90 -0.64
C HIS A 35 -9.92 0.93 0.33
N PRO A 36 -10.65 0.25 1.23
CA PRO A 36 -10.08 -0.79 2.05
C PRO A 36 -9.45 -1.88 1.16
N TYR A 37 -8.15 -2.09 1.33
CA TYR A 37 -7.39 -3.10 0.60
C TYR A 37 -7.33 -4.40 1.39
N GLN A 38 -6.84 -4.34 2.63
CA GLN A 38 -6.69 -5.53 3.46
C GLN A 38 -6.64 -5.20 4.95
N THR A 39 -7.33 -5.99 5.77
CA THR A 39 -7.16 -5.98 7.23
C THR A 39 -6.08 -6.98 7.61
N VAL A 40 -5.13 -6.58 8.46
CA VAL A 40 -4.01 -7.41 8.89
C VAL A 40 -3.79 -7.30 10.40
N ASP A 41 -3.45 -8.43 11.02
CA ASP A 41 -2.99 -8.50 12.41
C ASP A 41 -1.50 -8.13 12.51
N TYR A 42 -0.96 -8.02 13.73
CA TYR A 42 0.49 -7.88 13.96
C TYR A 42 1.27 -8.99 13.22
N PRO A 43 2.35 -8.70 12.48
CA PRO A 43 3.17 -7.47 12.49
C PRO A 43 2.74 -6.39 11.47
N TYR A 44 1.47 -6.40 11.06
CA TYR A 44 0.84 -5.43 10.16
C TYR A 44 1.42 -5.36 8.75
N THR A 45 1.95 -6.49 8.28
CA THR A 45 2.56 -6.59 6.95
C THR A 45 1.56 -7.11 5.92
N THR A 46 1.55 -6.53 4.72
CA THR A 46 0.89 -7.12 3.54
C THR A 46 1.70 -6.90 2.27
N ARG A 47 1.31 -7.55 1.18
CA ARG A 47 1.86 -7.35 -0.16
C ARG A 47 0.86 -6.65 -1.05
N LEU A 48 1.35 -5.69 -1.82
CA LEU A 48 0.58 -4.96 -2.82
C LEU A 48 1.15 -5.26 -4.21
N ALA A 49 0.32 -5.85 -5.07
CA ALA A 49 0.63 -5.96 -6.49
C ALA A 49 0.40 -4.59 -7.16
N LEU A 50 1.46 -4.03 -7.73
CA LEU A 50 1.41 -2.74 -8.39
C LEU A 50 0.88 -2.89 -9.81
N THR A 51 0.00 -1.96 -10.17
CA THR A 51 -0.43 -1.73 -11.55
C THR A 51 0.08 -0.37 -12.01
N PRO A 52 0.30 -0.15 -13.32
CA PRO A 52 0.67 1.17 -13.83
C PRO A 52 -0.34 2.23 -13.40
N GLY A 53 0.16 3.42 -13.06
CA GLY A 53 -0.63 4.55 -12.60
C GLY A 53 -0.20 5.08 -11.23
N VAL A 54 -1.03 5.98 -10.70
CA VAL A 54 -0.80 6.65 -9.41
C VAL A 54 -1.62 5.95 -8.34
N HIS A 55 -0.96 5.63 -7.22
CA HIS A 55 -1.61 5.00 -6.07
C HIS A 55 -1.35 5.81 -4.80
N THR A 56 -2.34 5.85 -3.93
CA THR A 56 -2.24 6.39 -2.56
C THR A 56 -2.46 5.27 -1.56
N ILE A 57 -1.60 5.20 -0.55
CA ILE A 57 -1.54 4.10 0.41
C ILE A 57 -1.45 4.68 1.82
N TYR A 58 -2.24 4.15 2.75
CA TYR A 58 -2.13 4.44 4.17
C TYR A 58 -2.69 3.29 5.00
N ALA A 59 -2.27 3.19 6.26
CA ALA A 59 -2.86 2.28 7.24
C ALA A 59 -3.78 3.07 8.19
N GLN A 60 -4.88 2.47 8.63
CA GLN A 60 -5.80 3.06 9.59
C GLN A 60 -6.22 2.03 10.64
N VAL A 61 -6.39 2.47 11.88
CA VAL A 61 -6.91 1.61 12.95
C VAL A 61 -8.43 1.42 12.74
N PRO A 62 -8.95 0.18 12.77
CA PRO A 62 -10.37 -0.06 12.57
C PRO A 62 -11.25 0.71 13.55
N PHE A 63 -12.36 1.27 13.05
CA PHE A 63 -13.36 2.00 13.83
C PHE A 63 -12.86 3.30 14.50
N THR A 64 -11.71 3.83 14.09
CA THR A 64 -11.20 5.14 14.51
C THR A 64 -10.83 6.01 13.30
N GLU A 65 -10.50 7.28 13.54
CA GLU A 65 -9.94 8.18 12.52
C GLU A 65 -8.40 8.17 12.51
N GLU A 66 -7.76 7.40 13.40
CA GLU A 66 -6.30 7.30 13.53
C GLU A 66 -5.70 6.57 12.33
N ARG A 67 -4.86 7.27 11.56
CA ARG A 67 -4.24 6.76 10.35
C ARG A 67 -2.79 7.22 10.21
N SER A 68 -2.01 6.47 9.43
CA SER A 68 -0.68 6.89 9.00
C SER A 68 -0.75 8.07 8.03
N GLU A 69 0.42 8.65 7.74
CA GLU A 69 0.57 9.51 6.57
C GLU A 69 0.21 8.78 5.27
N VAL A 70 -0.26 9.55 4.28
CA VAL A 70 -0.59 9.04 2.95
C VAL A 70 0.67 9.00 2.10
N VAL A 71 1.05 7.80 1.67
CA VAL A 71 2.15 7.57 0.74
C VAL A 71 1.59 7.56 -0.68
N ARG A 72 2.10 8.45 -1.54
CA ARG A 72 1.79 8.47 -2.98
C ARG A 72 2.92 7.79 -3.76
N ILE A 73 2.59 6.80 -4.58
CA ILE A 73 3.52 6.14 -5.50
C ILE A 73 3.03 6.28 -6.94
N GLU A 74 3.96 6.26 -7.88
CA GLU A 74 3.69 6.35 -9.32
C GLU A 74 4.47 5.24 -10.02
N VAL A 75 3.77 4.45 -10.82
CA VAL A 75 4.28 3.27 -11.50
C VAL A 75 4.09 3.48 -13.00
N GLU A 76 5.19 3.45 -13.75
CA GLU A 76 5.20 3.61 -15.22
C GLU A 76 5.07 2.27 -15.97
#